data_AF-A0A423EUY2-F1
#
_entry.id   AF-A0A423EUY2-F1
#
_cell.length_a   1.000
_cell.length_b   1.000
_cell.length_c   1.000
_cell.angle_alpha   90.00
_cell.angle_beta   90.00
_cell.angle_gamma   90.00
#
_symmetry.space_group_name_H-M   'P 1'
#
loop_
_entity.id
_entity.type
_entity.pdbx_description
1 polymer ?
#
loop_
_entity_poly.entity_id
_entity_poly.type
_entity_poly.pdbx_seq_one_letter_code
_entity_poly.pdbx_strand_id
1 'polypeptide(L)'
;MQDFRFSRTFTLLQQEGHLARTSLLSGIDLLLRANLDERKVGNFYSAFFQLTIGFERILKLVIITNHMLENNYKPPTDDELRKKYGHNLKSTYLHALSVRNKWGHGKTIAPTTASIDDKILDFLEKFANKARYYNLRELNNITADRGPLGDWYSICIKVAEDKISYGRLNKDAERLMYQLDKSGLVGYSPVFGFDGHPMTIFDEYWRLHVVQKTAPHLVWKVVQFIRPLYDALDYIAHEAMKFEGKNNYNLPVIPHLYEFFVFSLATKSDTLRRRAWARIFLD
;
A
#
# COMPACT_ATOMS: atom_id res chain seq x y z
N MET A 1 -31.95 0.89 33.39
CA MET A 1 -31.18 1.55 32.32
C MET A 1 -30.26 0.47 31.76
N GLN A 2 -30.57 -0.09 30.58
CA GLN A 2 -29.70 -1.11 29.96
C GLN A 2 -28.38 -0.45 29.56
N ASP A 3 -27.26 -1.04 29.96
CA ASP A 3 -25.92 -0.53 29.67
C ASP A 3 -25.57 -0.87 28.21
N PHE A 4 -25.84 0.06 27.29
CA PHE A 4 -25.56 -0.07 25.85
C PHE A 4 -24.08 0.18 25.51
N ARG A 5 -23.16 -0.36 26.31
CA ARG A 5 -21.73 -0.23 26.06
C ARG A 5 -21.26 -1.36 25.16
N PHE A 6 -20.61 -1.01 24.05
CA PHE A 6 -19.93 -1.98 23.22
C PHE A 6 -18.83 -2.70 24.02
N SER A 7 -18.55 -3.94 23.62
CA SER A 7 -17.52 -4.75 24.28
C SER A 7 -16.13 -4.12 24.13
N ARG A 8 -15.21 -4.51 25.02
CA ARG A 8 -13.79 -4.15 24.88
C ARG A 8 -13.23 -4.60 23.53
N THR A 9 -13.59 -5.80 23.08
CA THR A 9 -13.17 -6.34 21.78
C THR A 9 -13.61 -5.45 20.62
N PHE A 10 -14.88 -5.02 20.63
CA PHE A 10 -15.42 -4.11 19.62
C PHE A 10 -14.61 -2.80 19.57
N THR A 11 -14.35 -2.21 20.74
CA THR A 11 -13.58 -0.95 20.86
C THR A 11 -12.15 -1.10 20.34
N LEU A 12 -11.48 -2.21 20.68
CA LEU A 12 -10.12 -2.49 20.21
C LEU A 12 -10.06 -2.67 18.69
N LEU A 13 -11.04 -3.38 18.12
CA LEU A 13 -11.14 -3.55 16.67
C LEU A 13 -11.37 -2.21 15.95
N GLN A 14 -12.20 -1.33 16.50
CA GLN A 14 -12.38 0.02 15.94
C GLN A 14 -11.09 0.85 15.97
N GLN A 15 -10.35 0.81 17.08
CA GLN A 15 -9.06 1.50 17.20
C GLN A 15 -8.07 1.00 16.15
N GLU A 16 -8.00 -0.31 15.93
CA GLU A 16 -7.21 -0.89 14.85
C GLU A 16 -7.68 -0.44 13.45
N GLY A 17 -8.99 -0.33 13.24
CA GLY A 17 -9.57 0.26 12.02
C GLY A 17 -9.11 1.70 11.78
N HIS A 18 -9.14 2.55 12.80
CA HIS A 18 -8.65 3.93 12.73
C HIS A 18 -7.15 4.00 12.42
N LEU A 19 -6.33 3.17 13.08
CA LEU A 19 -4.89 3.12 12.87
C LEU A 19 -4.55 2.67 11.44
N ALA A 20 -5.17 1.58 10.98
CA ALA A 20 -4.99 1.07 9.63
C ALA A 20 -5.38 2.12 8.57
N ARG A 21 -6.55 2.73 8.71
CA ARG A 21 -7.04 3.78 7.80
C ARG A 21 -6.10 4.97 7.72
N THR A 22 -5.66 5.48 8.87
CA THR A 22 -4.80 6.66 8.96
C THR A 22 -3.44 6.39 8.33
N SER A 23 -2.83 5.23 8.61
CA SER A 23 -1.55 4.82 7.99
C SER A 23 -1.67 4.65 6.48
N LEU A 24 -2.72 3.99 5.98
CA LEU A 24 -2.92 3.81 4.54
C LEU A 24 -3.09 5.15 3.81
N LEU A 25 -3.96 6.04 4.30
CA LEU A 25 -4.23 7.33 3.66
C LEU A 25 -3.01 8.27 3.72
N SER A 26 -2.30 8.29 4.85
CA SER A 26 -1.05 9.07 4.99
C SER A 26 0.04 8.54 4.04
N GLY A 27 0.18 7.21 3.95
CA GLY A 27 1.11 6.57 3.03
C GLY A 27 0.80 6.88 1.56
N ILE A 28 -0.48 6.87 1.17
CA ILE A 28 -0.93 7.24 -0.17
C ILE A 28 -0.58 8.71 -0.50
N ASP A 29 -0.85 9.65 0.40
CA ASP A 29 -0.56 11.07 0.14
C ASP A 29 0.94 11.36 0.09
N LEU A 30 1.73 10.73 0.95
CA LEU A 30 3.19 10.83 0.90
C LEU A 30 3.73 10.25 -0.41
N LEU A 31 3.18 9.11 -0.88
CA LEU A 31 3.60 8.51 -2.14
C LEU A 31 3.32 9.42 -3.34
N LEU A 32 2.19 10.13 -3.36
CA LEU A 32 1.88 11.13 -4.40
C LEU A 32 2.81 12.33 -4.41
N ARG A 33 3.35 12.68 -3.22
CA ARG A 33 4.23 13.84 -3.01
C ARG A 33 5.71 13.46 -3.06
N ALA A 34 6.03 12.17 -3.11
CA ALA A 34 7.40 11.69 -3.13
C ALA A 34 8.06 11.94 -4.48
N ASN A 35 9.36 12.21 -4.43
CA ASN A 35 10.21 12.38 -5.60
C ASN A 35 11.67 12.12 -5.21
N LEU A 36 12.58 12.05 -6.18
CA LEU A 36 13.99 11.75 -5.93
C LEU A 36 14.86 12.99 -5.63
N ASP A 37 14.26 14.18 -5.60
CA ASP A 37 14.95 15.40 -5.18
C ASP A 37 15.17 15.44 -3.66
N GLU A 38 16.22 16.16 -3.22
CA GLU A 38 16.65 16.22 -1.82
C GLU A 38 15.52 16.57 -0.84
N ARG A 39 14.57 17.40 -1.26
CA ARG A 39 13.47 17.87 -0.40
C ARG A 39 12.35 16.85 -0.24
N LYS A 40 12.23 15.91 -1.19
CA LYS A 40 11.08 14.99 -1.28
C LYS A 40 11.46 13.52 -1.17
N VAL A 41 12.74 13.17 -1.21
CA VAL A 41 13.19 11.77 -1.09
C VAL A 41 12.75 11.12 0.23
N GLY A 42 12.70 11.88 1.32
CA GLY A 42 12.20 11.40 2.61
C GLY A 42 10.74 10.92 2.57
N ASN A 43 9.91 11.51 1.68
CA ASN A 43 8.52 11.11 1.54
C ASN A 43 8.37 9.67 1.04
N PHE A 44 9.32 9.14 0.26
CA PHE A 44 9.30 7.73 -0.15
C PHE A 44 9.39 6.80 1.06
N TYR A 45 10.40 6.99 1.90
CA TYR A 45 10.57 6.17 3.09
C TYR A 45 9.35 6.27 4.00
N SER A 46 8.89 7.49 4.30
CA SER A 46 7.69 7.70 5.11
C SER A 46 6.45 7.05 4.49
N ALA A 47 6.27 7.12 3.18
CA ALA A 47 5.19 6.44 2.48
C ALA A 47 5.28 4.92 2.64
N PHE A 48 6.45 4.33 2.42
CA PHE A 48 6.66 2.89 2.52
C PHE A 48 6.43 2.38 3.95
N PHE A 49 6.91 3.09 4.97
CA PHE A 49 6.63 2.77 6.37
C PHE A 49 5.13 2.75 6.65
N GLN A 50 4.43 3.82 6.26
CA GLN A 50 3.00 3.96 6.53
C GLN A 50 2.17 2.93 5.75
N LEU A 51 2.49 2.68 4.48
CA LEU A 51 1.81 1.68 3.66
C LEU A 51 2.02 0.26 4.22
N THR A 52 3.25 -0.12 4.56
CA THR A 52 3.53 -1.43 5.16
C THR A 52 2.74 -1.64 6.45
N ILE A 53 2.74 -0.66 7.36
CA ILE A 53 2.00 -0.73 8.63
C ILE A 53 0.50 -0.80 8.37
N GLY A 54 -0.01 0.05 7.48
CA GLY A 54 -1.42 0.10 7.12
C GLY A 54 -1.91 -1.23 6.53
N PHE A 55 -1.16 -1.79 5.57
CA PHE A 55 -1.45 -3.10 4.97
C PHE A 55 -1.40 -4.23 6.00
N GLU A 56 -0.38 -4.27 6.85
CA GLU A 56 -0.28 -5.29 7.90
C GLU A 56 -1.51 -5.26 8.83
N ARG A 57 -1.95 -4.06 9.24
CA ARG A 57 -3.10 -3.91 10.14
C ARG A 57 -4.43 -4.32 9.49
N ILE A 58 -4.74 -3.85 8.28
CA ILE A 58 -6.00 -4.26 7.60
C ILE A 58 -6.01 -5.77 7.31
N LEU A 59 -4.87 -6.36 6.96
CA LEU A 59 -4.75 -7.79 6.76
C LEU A 59 -5.03 -8.58 8.05
N LYS A 60 -4.47 -8.12 9.17
CA LYS A 60 -4.74 -8.69 10.49
C LYS A 60 -6.21 -8.53 10.87
N LEU A 61 -6.85 -7.40 10.58
CA LEU A 61 -8.28 -7.21 10.81
C LEU A 61 -9.11 -8.26 10.07
N VAL A 62 -8.84 -8.51 8.78
CA VAL A 62 -9.53 -9.56 8.00
C VAL A 62 -9.35 -10.93 8.64
N ILE A 63 -8.12 -11.29 8.98
CA ILE A 63 -7.80 -12.63 9.50
C ILE A 63 -8.37 -12.86 10.91
N ILE A 64 -8.19 -11.89 11.81
CA ILE A 64 -8.65 -11.98 13.20
C ILE A 64 -10.17 -12.05 13.24
N THR A 65 -10.87 -11.20 12.49
CA THR A 65 -12.33 -11.17 12.52
C THR A 65 -12.95 -12.40 11.86
N ASN A 66 -12.34 -12.94 10.80
CA ASN A 66 -12.73 -14.24 10.26
C ASN A 66 -12.55 -15.36 11.29
N HIS A 67 -11.39 -15.41 11.96
CA HIS A 67 -11.13 -16.41 12.99
C HIS A 67 -12.14 -16.30 14.14
N MET A 68 -12.40 -15.10 14.62
CA MET A 68 -13.39 -14.85 15.67
C MET A 68 -14.76 -15.39 15.25
N LEU A 69 -15.23 -15.08 14.04
CA LEU A 69 -16.51 -15.56 13.54
C LEU A 69 -16.59 -17.09 13.48
N GLU A 70 -15.50 -17.76 13.09
CA GLU A 70 -15.41 -19.22 13.03
C GLU A 70 -15.30 -19.90 14.42
N ASN A 71 -14.92 -19.15 15.46
CA ASN A 71 -14.59 -19.68 16.78
C ASN A 71 -15.44 -19.06 17.89
N ASN A 72 -16.70 -18.75 17.61
CA ASN A 72 -17.67 -18.19 18.57
C ASN A 72 -17.14 -16.90 19.25
N TYR A 73 -16.62 -15.99 18.43
CA TYR A 73 -16.01 -14.72 18.82
C TYR A 73 -14.80 -14.77 19.76
N LYS A 74 -14.16 -15.94 19.89
CA LYS A 74 -12.87 -16.04 20.56
C LYS A 74 -11.77 -15.48 19.64
N PRO A 75 -10.99 -14.49 20.08
CA PRO A 75 -9.86 -14.00 19.30
C PRO A 75 -8.75 -15.07 19.24
N PRO A 76 -7.95 -15.09 18.16
CA PRO A 76 -6.80 -15.99 18.09
C PRO A 76 -5.77 -15.62 19.17
N THR A 77 -5.07 -16.62 19.69
CA THR A 77 -3.94 -16.38 20.60
C THR A 77 -2.75 -15.78 19.86
N ASP A 78 -1.84 -15.11 20.58
CA ASP A 78 -0.60 -14.58 19.99
C ASP A 78 0.22 -15.67 19.30
N ASP A 79 0.21 -16.86 19.86
CA ASP A 79 0.89 -18.03 19.35
C ASP A 79 0.27 -18.52 18.03
N GLU A 80 -1.05 -18.53 17.92
CA GLU A 80 -1.76 -18.82 16.67
C GLU A 80 -1.53 -17.72 15.63
N LEU A 81 -1.56 -16.45 16.03
CA LEU A 81 -1.28 -15.33 15.14
C LEU A 81 0.14 -15.42 14.58
N ARG A 82 1.13 -15.70 15.43
CA ARG A 82 2.53 -15.80 15.00
C ARG A 82 2.77 -17.04 14.15
N LYS A 83 2.24 -18.21 14.52
CA LYS A 83 2.49 -19.48 13.80
C LYS A 83 1.73 -19.55 12.48
N LYS A 84 0.49 -19.04 12.42
CA LYS A 84 -0.35 -19.11 11.20
C LYS A 84 -0.18 -17.90 10.29
N TYR A 85 0.09 -16.72 10.86
CA TYR A 85 0.05 -15.45 10.14
C TYR A 85 1.27 -14.54 10.40
N GLY A 86 2.27 -15.01 11.14
CA GLY A 86 3.52 -14.28 11.38
C GLY A 86 4.46 -14.25 10.18
N HIS A 87 4.05 -14.86 9.07
CA HIS A 87 4.78 -14.83 7.83
C HIS A 87 4.30 -13.65 6.99
N ASN A 88 5.25 -12.76 6.73
CA ASN A 88 5.45 -11.95 5.53
C ASN A 88 4.18 -11.42 4.80
N LEU A 89 4.12 -10.09 4.62
CA LEU A 89 2.97 -9.32 4.12
C LEU A 89 2.27 -9.94 2.88
N LYS A 90 3.04 -10.53 1.96
CA LYS A 90 2.50 -11.16 0.75
C LYS A 90 1.69 -12.41 1.04
N SER A 91 2.18 -13.32 1.89
CA SER A 91 1.42 -14.55 2.22
C SER A 91 0.15 -14.22 2.99
N THR A 92 0.22 -13.23 3.89
CA THR A 92 -0.93 -12.73 4.64
C THR A 92 -1.97 -12.14 3.69
N TYR A 93 -1.54 -11.41 2.65
CA TYR A 93 -2.44 -10.91 1.60
C TYR A 93 -3.14 -12.04 0.85
N LEU A 94 -2.43 -13.08 0.43
CA LEU A 94 -3.03 -14.24 -0.23
C LEU A 94 -4.04 -14.96 0.66
N HIS A 95 -3.77 -15.07 1.95
CA HIS A 95 -4.71 -15.64 2.90
C HIS A 95 -5.96 -14.77 3.04
N ALA A 96 -5.82 -13.45 3.13
CA ALA A 96 -6.96 -12.55 3.14
C ALA A 96 -7.82 -12.65 1.85
N LEU A 97 -7.21 -12.89 0.68
CA LEU A 97 -7.96 -13.20 -0.54
C LEU A 97 -8.74 -14.51 -0.44
N SER A 98 -8.20 -15.55 0.20
CA SER A 98 -8.95 -16.78 0.45
C SER A 98 -10.14 -16.56 1.40
N VAL A 99 -9.99 -15.71 2.43
CA VAL A 99 -11.10 -15.31 3.30
C VAL A 99 -12.17 -14.57 2.51
N ARG A 100 -11.78 -13.59 1.69
CA ARG A 100 -12.70 -12.90 0.76
C ARG A 100 -13.48 -13.88 -0.10
N ASN A 101 -12.78 -14.85 -0.71
CA ASN A 101 -13.37 -15.83 -1.62
C ASN A 101 -14.24 -16.88 -0.91
N LYS A 102 -14.03 -17.11 0.39
CA LYS A 102 -14.87 -17.99 1.20
C LYS A 102 -16.28 -17.42 1.36
N TRP A 103 -16.37 -16.13 1.67
CA TRP A 103 -17.64 -15.48 2.00
C TRP A 103 -18.29 -14.74 0.82
N GLY A 104 -17.49 -14.28 -0.12
CA GLY A 104 -17.95 -13.45 -1.23
C GLY A 104 -18.48 -14.20 -2.43
N HIS A 105 -19.25 -13.49 -3.25
CA HIS A 105 -19.63 -13.97 -4.57
C HIS A 105 -18.50 -13.68 -5.59
N GLY A 106 -18.10 -14.72 -6.33
CA GLY A 106 -16.98 -14.67 -7.28
C GLY A 106 -15.60 -14.87 -6.63
N LYS A 107 -14.59 -15.13 -7.46
CA LYS A 107 -13.20 -15.37 -7.01
C LYS A 107 -12.30 -14.20 -7.40
N THR A 108 -11.65 -13.62 -6.40
CA THR A 108 -10.47 -12.76 -6.60
C THR A 108 -9.25 -13.64 -6.74
N ILE A 109 -8.45 -13.39 -7.78
CA ILE A 109 -7.26 -14.19 -8.10
C ILE A 109 -6.02 -13.47 -7.53
N ALA A 110 -5.07 -14.25 -7.06
CA ALA A 110 -3.77 -13.76 -6.64
C ALA A 110 -3.06 -13.02 -7.82
N PRO A 111 -2.22 -12.01 -7.52
CA PRO A 111 -1.36 -11.43 -8.54
C PRO A 111 -0.52 -12.49 -9.25
N THR A 112 -0.43 -12.39 -10.58
CA THR A 112 0.45 -13.26 -11.37
C THR A 112 1.90 -12.98 -11.02
N THR A 113 2.73 -14.03 -10.89
CA THR A 113 4.16 -13.90 -10.64
C THR A 113 4.83 -12.92 -11.60
N ALA A 114 5.71 -12.07 -11.07
CA ALA A 114 6.44 -11.02 -11.80
C ALA A 114 5.57 -9.92 -12.44
N SER A 115 4.25 -9.90 -12.22
CA SER A 115 3.41 -8.76 -12.55
C SER A 115 3.84 -7.52 -11.75
N ILE A 116 3.37 -6.33 -12.18
CA ILE A 116 3.57 -5.09 -11.40
C ILE A 116 3.01 -5.26 -9.98
N ASP A 117 1.88 -5.93 -9.86
CA ASP A 117 1.20 -6.12 -8.59
C ASP A 117 2.02 -7.01 -7.64
N ASP A 118 2.58 -8.10 -8.19
CA ASP A 118 3.49 -9.00 -7.47
C ASP A 118 4.76 -8.26 -6.99
N LYS A 119 5.36 -7.44 -7.86
CA LYS A 119 6.55 -6.64 -7.55
C LYS A 119 6.31 -5.60 -6.45
N ILE A 120 5.13 -4.99 -6.40
CA ILE A 120 4.79 -4.04 -5.33
C ILE A 120 4.66 -4.78 -4.00
N LEU A 121 4.00 -5.95 -3.98
CA LEU A 121 3.89 -6.75 -2.75
C LEU A 121 5.26 -7.24 -2.27
N ASP A 122 6.10 -7.73 -3.17
CA ASP A 122 7.47 -8.14 -2.85
C ASP A 122 8.31 -6.98 -2.30
N PHE A 123 8.17 -5.80 -2.90
CA PHE A 123 8.84 -4.60 -2.41
C PHE A 123 8.39 -4.24 -0.99
N LEU A 124 7.08 -4.17 -0.73
CA LEU A 124 6.55 -3.83 0.59
C LEU A 124 6.97 -4.85 1.65
N GLU A 125 7.03 -6.13 1.29
CA GLU A 125 7.51 -7.20 2.15
C GLU A 125 9.02 -7.09 2.45
N LYS A 126 9.85 -6.89 1.42
CA LYS A 126 11.30 -6.66 1.58
C LYS A 126 11.56 -5.43 2.42
N PHE A 127 10.80 -4.35 2.18
CA PHE A 127 10.90 -3.11 2.93
C PHE A 127 10.58 -3.35 4.41
N ALA A 128 9.44 -3.98 4.71
CA ALA A 128 9.01 -4.34 6.06
C ALA A 128 10.07 -5.14 6.83
N ASN A 129 10.69 -6.14 6.20
CA ASN A 129 11.54 -7.08 6.92
C ASN A 129 13.00 -6.61 7.05
N LYS A 130 13.54 -5.97 6.00
CA LYS A 130 14.99 -5.77 5.88
C LYS A 130 15.36 -4.32 5.54
N ALA A 131 14.56 -3.62 4.75
CA ALA A 131 14.98 -2.33 4.20
C ALA A 131 14.59 -1.10 5.05
N ARG A 132 13.79 -1.27 6.11
CA ARG A 132 13.45 -0.18 7.07
C ARG A 132 14.66 0.59 7.60
N TYR A 133 15.77 -0.12 7.85
CA TYR A 133 17.03 0.47 8.31
C TYR A 133 18.15 0.29 7.29
N TYR A 134 17.81 0.18 6.00
CA TYR A 134 18.77 -0.06 4.93
C TYR A 134 19.92 0.95 4.97
N ASN A 135 19.60 2.25 4.99
CA ASN A 135 20.62 3.30 4.99
C ASN A 135 21.60 3.17 6.17
N LEU A 136 21.13 2.81 7.37
CA LEU A 136 21.98 2.62 8.55
C LEU A 136 22.84 1.36 8.47
N ARG A 137 22.33 0.30 7.82
CA ARG A 137 23.07 -0.96 7.62
C ARG A 137 24.17 -0.80 6.58
N GLU A 138 23.89 -0.10 5.50
CA GLU A 138 24.86 0.12 4.43
C GLU A 138 26.01 1.06 4.83
N LEU A 139 25.90 1.84 5.91
CA LEU A 139 27.06 2.57 6.45
C LEU A 139 28.25 1.64 6.76
N ASN A 140 27.98 0.36 7.04
CA ASN A 140 28.99 -0.64 7.38
C ASN A 140 29.26 -1.65 6.24
N ASN A 141 28.55 -1.57 5.11
CA ASN A 141 28.69 -2.51 4.00
C ASN A 141 29.14 -1.81 2.71
N ILE A 142 30.12 -2.39 2.01
CA ILE A 142 30.61 -1.92 0.71
C ILE A 142 29.87 -2.66 -0.41
N THR A 143 28.55 -2.84 -0.30
CA THR A 143 27.77 -3.60 -1.29
C THR A 143 27.08 -2.66 -2.28
N ALA A 144 27.18 -2.97 -3.56
CA ALA A 144 26.53 -2.26 -4.67
C ALA A 144 25.02 -2.60 -4.78
N ASP A 145 24.30 -2.67 -3.66
CA ASP A 145 22.83 -2.84 -3.70
C ASP A 145 22.17 -1.51 -4.10
N ARG A 146 21.15 -1.57 -4.95
CA ARG A 146 20.41 -0.39 -5.45
C ARG A 146 19.53 0.25 -4.37
N GLY A 147 19.34 -0.46 -3.26
CA GLY A 147 18.53 -0.03 -2.14
C GLY A 147 17.04 0.09 -2.46
N PRO A 148 16.21 0.46 -1.47
CA PRO A 148 14.76 0.52 -1.62
C PRO A 148 14.31 1.57 -2.66
N LEU A 149 15.05 2.67 -2.83
CA LEU A 149 14.72 3.68 -3.83
C LEU A 149 14.96 3.19 -5.26
N GLY A 150 16.07 2.48 -5.51
CA GLY A 150 16.35 1.89 -6.83
C GLY A 150 15.40 0.76 -7.18
N ASP A 151 15.06 -0.08 -6.21
CA ASP A 151 14.03 -1.12 -6.36
C ASP A 151 12.67 -0.50 -6.72
N TRP A 152 12.25 0.54 -5.98
CA TRP A 152 10.99 1.23 -6.24
C TRP A 152 10.99 1.96 -7.59
N TYR A 153 12.09 2.63 -7.95
CA TYR A 153 12.20 3.30 -9.24
C TYR A 153 12.10 2.31 -10.41
N SER A 154 12.61 1.09 -10.26
CA SER A 154 12.44 0.02 -11.24
C SER A 154 10.98 -0.40 -11.42
N ILE A 155 10.14 -0.27 -10.37
CA ILE A 155 8.69 -0.45 -10.47
C ILE A 155 8.06 0.75 -11.20
N CYS A 156 8.48 1.98 -10.91
CA CYS A 156 8.02 3.17 -11.63
C CYS A 156 8.24 3.05 -13.14
N ILE A 157 9.43 2.61 -13.58
CA ILE A 157 9.72 2.40 -15.01
C ILE A 157 8.73 1.40 -15.63
N LYS A 158 8.54 0.24 -15.00
CA LYS A 158 7.59 -0.79 -15.50
C LYS A 158 6.16 -0.27 -15.57
N VAL A 159 5.74 0.55 -14.61
CA VAL A 159 4.43 1.19 -14.63
C VAL A 159 4.34 2.23 -15.75
N ALA A 160 5.40 2.99 -16.00
CA ALA A 160 5.43 3.96 -17.09
C ALA A 160 5.26 3.23 -18.44
N GLU A 161 6.01 2.16 -18.68
CA GLU A 161 5.95 1.34 -19.90
C GLU A 161 4.56 0.72 -20.13
N ASP A 162 3.93 0.22 -19.07
CA ASP A 162 2.64 -0.48 -19.14
C ASP A 162 1.43 0.48 -19.17
N LYS A 163 1.51 1.63 -18.50
CA LYS A 163 0.35 2.54 -18.30
C LYS A 163 0.42 3.84 -19.07
N ILE A 164 1.58 4.22 -19.61
CA ILE A 164 1.78 5.47 -20.34
C ILE A 164 2.24 5.11 -21.75
N SER A 165 1.55 5.64 -22.77
CA SER A 165 1.91 5.34 -24.15
C SER A 165 3.30 5.86 -24.48
N TYR A 166 4.04 5.07 -25.27
CA TYR A 166 5.38 5.43 -25.75
C TYR A 166 5.41 6.82 -26.39
N GLY A 167 4.45 7.14 -27.27
CA GLY A 167 4.37 8.46 -27.91
C GLY A 167 4.16 9.61 -26.92
N ARG A 168 3.55 9.38 -25.76
CA ARG A 168 3.40 10.40 -24.71
C ARG A 168 4.70 10.58 -23.93
N LEU A 169 5.38 9.49 -23.60
CA LEU A 169 6.69 9.53 -22.95
C LEU A 169 7.73 10.21 -23.84
N ASN A 170 7.75 9.90 -25.15
CA ASN A 170 8.67 10.52 -26.09
C ASN A 170 8.46 12.05 -26.19
N LYS A 171 7.20 12.50 -26.30
CA LYS A 171 6.88 13.94 -26.27
C LYS A 171 7.31 14.63 -24.98
N ASP A 172 7.13 13.95 -23.84
CA ASP A 172 7.57 14.47 -22.54
C ASP A 172 9.11 14.57 -22.49
N ALA A 173 9.83 13.58 -23.04
CA ALA A 173 11.29 13.57 -23.12
C ALA A 173 11.82 14.68 -24.03
N GLU A 174 11.28 14.82 -25.24
CA GLU A 174 11.61 15.91 -26.17
C GLU A 174 11.40 17.29 -25.53
N ARG A 175 10.28 17.46 -24.82
CA ARG A 175 10.00 18.70 -24.09
C ARG A 175 11.04 18.97 -23.00
N LEU A 176 11.43 17.94 -22.24
CA LEU A 176 12.45 18.08 -21.21
C LEU A 176 13.81 18.44 -21.83
N MET A 177 14.21 17.78 -22.92
CA MET A 177 15.44 18.10 -23.64
C MET A 177 15.45 19.56 -24.10
N TYR A 178 14.36 20.04 -24.71
CA TYR A 178 14.23 21.43 -25.13
C TYR A 178 14.32 22.43 -23.97
N GLN A 179 13.73 22.10 -22.81
CA GLN A 179 13.82 22.94 -21.61
C GLN A 179 15.24 23.03 -21.05
N LEU A 180 15.96 21.91 -21.04
CA LEU A 180 17.34 21.83 -20.58
C LEU A 180 18.28 22.60 -21.53
N ASP A 181 18.14 22.39 -22.84
CA ASP A 181 18.93 23.09 -23.87
C ASP A 181 18.73 24.61 -23.80
N LYS A 182 17.47 25.07 -23.73
CA LYS A 182 17.14 26.49 -23.57
C LYS A 182 17.73 27.10 -22.28
N SER A 183 17.90 26.29 -21.24
CA SER A 183 18.47 26.71 -19.96
C SER A 183 20.00 26.58 -19.91
N GLY A 184 20.64 26.09 -20.97
CA GLY A 184 22.07 25.83 -21.00
C GLY A 184 22.52 24.67 -20.10
N LEU A 185 21.59 23.82 -19.65
CA LEU A 185 21.85 22.71 -18.74
C LEU A 185 22.14 21.43 -19.54
N VAL A 186 23.38 21.27 -19.97
CA VAL A 186 23.87 20.10 -20.72
C VAL A 186 25.08 19.49 -20.04
N GLY A 187 25.21 18.15 -20.10
CA GLY A 187 26.36 17.42 -19.56
C GLY A 187 25.99 16.40 -18.47
N TYR A 188 26.97 16.10 -17.62
CA TYR A 188 26.85 15.10 -16.56
C TYR A 188 26.20 15.69 -15.30
N SER A 189 25.33 14.90 -14.67
CA SER A 189 24.75 15.20 -13.37
C SER A 189 25.80 15.02 -12.26
N PRO A 190 25.77 15.85 -11.20
CA PRO A 190 26.58 15.62 -10.00
C PRO A 190 26.07 14.43 -9.16
N VAL A 191 24.90 13.87 -9.49
CA VAL A 191 24.27 12.75 -8.80
C VAL A 191 24.51 11.46 -9.60
N PHE A 192 24.83 10.38 -8.89
CA PHE A 192 24.97 9.05 -9.50
C PHE A 192 23.63 8.31 -9.58
N GLY A 193 23.57 7.32 -10.47
CA GLY A 193 22.49 6.36 -10.48
C GLY A 193 22.45 5.51 -9.21
N PHE A 194 21.36 4.76 -9.02
CA PHE A 194 21.23 3.83 -7.89
C PHE A 194 22.26 2.68 -7.93
N ASP A 195 22.89 2.44 -9.08
CA ASP A 195 23.99 1.50 -9.29
C ASP A 195 25.37 2.17 -9.24
N GLY A 196 25.44 3.45 -8.89
CA GLY A 196 26.69 4.23 -8.83
C GLY A 196 27.20 4.71 -10.18
N HIS A 197 26.49 4.44 -11.29
CA HIS A 197 26.92 4.89 -12.61
C HIS A 197 26.68 6.39 -12.83
N PRO A 198 27.61 7.11 -13.51
CA PRO A 198 27.39 8.50 -13.93
C PRO A 198 26.10 8.66 -14.73
N MET A 199 25.46 9.80 -14.56
CA MET A 199 24.22 10.17 -15.25
C MET A 199 24.41 11.46 -16.02
N THR A 200 23.62 11.68 -17.07
CA THR A 200 23.46 13.01 -17.63
C THR A 200 22.48 13.84 -16.78
N ILE A 201 22.51 15.17 -16.94
CA ILE A 201 21.48 16.05 -16.37
C ILE A 201 20.09 15.62 -16.88
N PHE A 202 19.97 15.22 -18.15
CA PHE A 202 18.71 14.71 -18.67
C PHE A 202 18.23 13.48 -17.89
N ASP A 203 19.10 12.50 -17.63
CA ASP A 203 18.74 11.29 -16.89
C ASP A 203 18.24 11.60 -15.47
N GLU A 204 18.86 12.58 -14.79
CA GLU A 204 18.44 13.02 -13.47
C GLU A 204 17.01 13.58 -13.49
N TYR A 205 16.76 14.58 -14.34
CA TYR A 205 15.45 15.21 -14.44
C TYR A 205 14.38 14.26 -15.00
N TRP A 206 14.77 13.35 -15.89
CA TRP A 206 13.86 12.35 -16.44
C TRP A 206 13.37 11.39 -15.37
N ARG A 207 14.23 10.95 -14.45
CA ARG A 207 13.82 10.09 -13.31
C ARG A 207 12.79 10.79 -12.44
N LEU A 208 13.00 12.08 -12.13
CA LEU A 208 12.04 12.89 -11.38
C LEU A 208 10.69 12.96 -12.11
N HIS A 209 10.71 13.19 -13.42
CA HIS A 209 9.50 13.24 -14.25
C HIS A 209 8.76 11.91 -14.28
N VAL A 210 9.46 10.79 -14.46
CA VAL A 210 8.88 9.44 -14.47
C VAL A 210 8.20 9.14 -13.14
N VAL A 211 8.85 9.43 -12.01
CA VAL A 211 8.26 9.26 -10.68
C VAL A 211 6.97 10.05 -10.54
N GLN A 212 6.97 11.33 -10.91
CA GLN A 212 5.78 12.19 -10.81
C GLN A 212 4.63 11.68 -11.69
N LYS A 213 4.93 11.24 -12.91
CA LYS A 213 3.93 10.72 -13.84
C LYS A 213 3.32 9.39 -13.39
N THR A 214 4.10 8.54 -12.74
CA THR A 214 3.68 7.19 -12.36
C THR A 214 3.01 7.13 -10.98
N ALA A 215 3.26 8.10 -10.10
CA ALA A 215 2.71 8.12 -8.73
C ALA A 215 1.18 7.90 -8.67
N PRO A 216 0.32 8.55 -9.48
CA PRO A 216 -1.13 8.28 -9.44
C PRO A 216 -1.51 6.86 -9.88
N HIS A 217 -0.73 6.26 -10.78
CA HIS A 217 -0.93 4.87 -11.21
C HIS A 217 -0.50 3.87 -10.13
N LEU A 218 0.56 4.17 -9.40
CA LEU A 218 1.00 3.38 -8.24
C LEU A 218 -0.01 3.46 -7.09
N VAL A 219 -0.57 4.65 -6.82
CA VAL A 219 -1.68 4.79 -5.86
C VAL A 219 -2.89 3.99 -6.29
N TRP A 220 -3.22 3.98 -7.59
CA TRP A 220 -4.29 3.13 -8.09
C TRP A 220 -4.04 1.65 -7.76
N LYS A 221 -2.80 1.16 -7.90
CA LYS A 221 -2.45 -0.21 -7.49
C LYS A 221 -2.62 -0.44 -5.99
N VAL A 222 -2.20 0.50 -5.15
CA VAL A 222 -2.43 0.44 -3.69
C VAL A 222 -3.92 0.34 -3.37
N VAL A 223 -4.76 1.17 -3.99
CA VAL A 223 -6.22 1.14 -3.85
C VAL A 223 -6.80 -0.21 -4.29
N GLN A 224 -6.31 -0.77 -5.40
CA GLN A 224 -6.71 -2.08 -5.88
C GLN A 224 -6.37 -3.21 -4.91
N PHE A 225 -5.27 -3.11 -4.15
CA PHE A 225 -4.96 -4.08 -3.11
C PHE A 225 -5.87 -3.97 -1.90
N ILE A 226 -6.34 -2.78 -1.55
CA ILE A 226 -7.21 -2.58 -0.38
C ILE A 226 -8.63 -3.05 -0.70
N ARG A 227 -9.11 -2.90 -1.94
CA ARG A 227 -10.47 -3.25 -2.35
C ARG A 227 -10.92 -4.68 -2.00
N PRO A 228 -10.17 -5.75 -2.31
CA PRO A 228 -10.59 -7.10 -1.89
C PRO A 228 -10.56 -7.30 -0.37
N LEU A 229 -9.79 -6.49 0.37
CA LEU A 229 -9.80 -6.52 1.85
C LEU A 229 -11.03 -5.80 2.40
N TYR A 230 -11.43 -4.70 1.78
CA TYR A 230 -12.72 -4.05 2.03
C TYR A 230 -13.86 -5.05 1.82
N ASP A 231 -13.91 -5.72 0.67
CA ASP A 231 -14.92 -6.74 0.37
C ASP A 231 -14.93 -7.83 1.46
N ALA A 232 -13.75 -8.32 1.88
CA ALA A 232 -13.65 -9.36 2.91
C ALA A 232 -14.26 -8.89 4.25
N LEU A 233 -13.93 -7.68 4.70
CA LEU A 233 -14.47 -7.11 5.94
C LEU A 233 -15.98 -6.88 5.84
N ASP A 234 -16.49 -6.49 4.66
CA ASP A 234 -17.91 -6.32 4.42
C ASP A 234 -18.67 -7.66 4.52
N TYR A 235 -18.15 -8.71 3.87
CA TYR A 235 -18.74 -10.03 3.98
C TYR A 235 -18.69 -10.58 5.41
N ILE A 236 -17.57 -10.39 6.13
CA ILE A 236 -17.45 -10.80 7.54
C ILE A 236 -18.48 -10.07 8.40
N ALA A 237 -18.70 -8.78 8.19
CA ALA A 237 -19.70 -8.01 8.93
C ALA A 237 -21.12 -8.53 8.70
N HIS A 238 -21.47 -8.86 7.45
CA HIS A 238 -22.76 -9.45 7.11
C HIS A 238 -22.97 -10.82 7.77
N GLU A 239 -21.94 -11.67 7.78
CA GLU A 239 -22.02 -12.98 8.42
C GLU A 239 -22.02 -12.89 9.96
N ALA A 240 -21.30 -11.94 10.53
CA ALA A 240 -21.34 -11.65 11.96
C ALA A 240 -22.76 -11.25 12.40
N MET A 241 -23.42 -10.36 11.66
CA MET A 241 -24.80 -9.96 11.97
C MET A 241 -25.78 -11.15 11.93
N LYS A 242 -25.63 -12.07 10.96
CA LYS A 242 -26.43 -13.30 10.90
C LYS A 242 -26.16 -14.21 12.11
N PHE A 243 -24.89 -14.37 12.51
CA PHE A 243 -24.50 -15.17 13.65
C PHE A 243 -25.04 -14.58 14.97
N GLU A 244 -24.93 -13.26 15.14
CA GLU A 244 -25.42 -12.52 16.30
C GLU A 244 -26.94 -12.67 16.45
N GLY A 245 -27.69 -12.51 15.35
CA GLY A 245 -29.14 -12.69 15.34
C GLY A 245 -29.58 -14.12 15.69
N LYS A 246 -28.85 -15.14 15.23
CA LYS A 246 -29.15 -16.55 15.58
C LYS A 246 -28.86 -16.88 17.04
N ASN A 247 -27.87 -16.22 17.64
CA ASN A 247 -27.41 -16.49 19.01
C ASN A 247 -27.92 -15.44 20.03
N ASN A 248 -28.88 -14.59 19.64
CA ASN A 248 -29.49 -13.55 20.50
C ASN A 248 -28.46 -12.60 21.15
N TYR A 249 -27.44 -12.18 20.41
CA TYR A 249 -26.56 -11.10 20.85
C TYR A 249 -27.30 -9.76 20.76
N ASN A 250 -27.27 -8.98 21.84
CA ASN A 250 -27.93 -7.66 21.90
C ASN A 250 -27.13 -6.54 21.24
N LEU A 251 -25.81 -6.71 21.10
CA LEU A 251 -24.88 -5.73 20.53
C LEU A 251 -23.87 -6.45 19.63
N PRO A 252 -23.39 -5.78 18.57
CA PRO A 252 -22.37 -6.35 17.68
C PRO A 252 -21.05 -6.52 18.42
N VAL A 253 -20.39 -7.66 18.18
CA VAL A 253 -19.06 -7.96 18.71
C VAL A 253 -17.96 -7.49 17.75
N ILE A 254 -18.21 -7.64 16.44
CA ILE A 254 -17.33 -7.18 15.37
C ILE A 254 -17.91 -5.90 14.77
N PRO A 255 -17.18 -4.76 14.76
CA PRO A 255 -17.63 -3.55 14.11
C PRO A 255 -17.76 -3.72 12.58
N HIS A 256 -18.50 -2.82 11.92
CA HIS A 256 -18.51 -2.70 10.46
C HIS A 256 -17.19 -2.13 9.95
N LEU A 257 -16.11 -2.91 10.07
CA LEU A 257 -14.74 -2.44 9.81
C LEU A 257 -14.49 -2.01 8.36
N TYR A 258 -15.30 -2.47 7.42
CA TYR A 258 -15.20 -2.04 6.02
C TYR A 258 -15.46 -0.54 5.85
N GLU A 259 -16.24 0.09 6.74
CA GLU A 259 -16.56 1.53 6.69
C GLU A 259 -15.32 2.42 6.79
N PHE A 260 -14.26 1.94 7.45
CA PHE A 260 -12.97 2.65 7.52
C PHE A 260 -12.25 2.73 6.17
N PHE A 261 -12.58 1.83 5.23
CA PHE A 261 -11.84 1.65 3.99
C PHE A 261 -12.66 1.95 2.73
N VAL A 262 -13.75 2.72 2.86
CA VAL A 262 -14.60 3.14 1.74
C VAL A 262 -13.85 3.87 0.62
N PHE A 263 -12.71 4.50 0.94
CA PHE A 263 -11.84 5.12 -0.05
C PHE A 263 -11.31 4.12 -1.10
N SER A 264 -11.26 2.82 -0.76
CA SER A 264 -10.85 1.76 -1.70
C SER A 264 -11.85 1.53 -2.85
N LEU A 265 -13.07 2.08 -2.73
CA LEU A 265 -14.09 2.05 -3.78
C LEU A 265 -13.90 3.12 -4.85
N ALA A 266 -12.91 4.00 -4.70
CA ALA A 266 -12.61 5.03 -5.69
C ALA A 266 -12.40 4.43 -7.08
N THR A 267 -12.86 5.13 -8.13
CA THR A 267 -12.62 4.70 -9.50
C THR A 267 -11.18 4.95 -9.92
N LYS A 268 -10.74 4.29 -10.99
CA LYS A 268 -9.42 4.57 -11.60
C LYS A 268 -9.32 6.03 -12.02
N SER A 269 -10.36 6.58 -12.67
CA SER A 269 -10.38 7.97 -13.11
C SER A 269 -10.23 8.95 -11.94
N ASP A 270 -10.93 8.70 -10.83
CA ASP A 270 -10.84 9.56 -9.64
C ASP A 270 -9.46 9.46 -9.01
N THR A 271 -8.93 8.25 -8.90
CA THR A 271 -7.61 8.01 -8.31
C THR A 271 -6.50 8.73 -9.08
N LEU A 272 -6.52 8.67 -10.41
CA LEU A 272 -5.51 9.32 -11.24
C LEU A 272 -5.53 10.86 -11.12
N ARG A 273 -6.69 11.45 -10.81
CA ARG A 273 -6.87 12.90 -10.66
C ARG A 273 -6.64 13.39 -9.22
N ARG A 274 -6.86 12.54 -8.22
CA ARG A 274 -6.78 12.91 -6.81
C ARG A 274 -5.35 13.21 -6.38
N ARG A 275 -5.20 14.22 -5.51
CA ARG A 275 -3.90 14.69 -4.98
C ARG A 275 -3.84 14.77 -3.44
N ALA A 276 -4.98 14.63 -2.78
CA ALA A 276 -5.10 14.61 -1.33
C ALA A 276 -6.21 13.62 -0.95
N TRP A 277 -5.82 12.51 -0.34
CA TRP A 277 -6.68 11.43 0.13
C TRP A 277 -6.98 11.60 1.62
N ALA A 278 -5.96 11.87 2.43
CA ALA A 278 -6.12 12.02 3.88
C ALA A 278 -7.15 13.11 4.21
N ARG A 279 -7.03 14.28 3.59
CA ARG A 279 -7.94 15.42 3.75
C ARG A 279 -9.42 15.11 3.43
N ILE A 280 -9.70 14.06 2.66
CA ILE A 280 -11.07 13.75 2.20
C ILE A 280 -11.69 12.64 3.05
N PHE A 281 -10.87 11.78 3.64
CA PHE A 281 -11.32 10.56 4.33
C PHE A 281 -10.93 10.51 5.81
N LEU A 282 -10.19 11.51 6.31
CA LEU A 282 -9.82 11.67 7.73
C LEU A 282 -10.39 12.94 8.36
N ASP A 283 -10.59 13.99 7.57
CA ASP A 283 -11.23 15.25 7.99
C ASP A 283 -12.75 15.16 7.79
#